data_AF-A0A961E6N9-F1
#
_entry.id   AF-A0A961E6N9-F1
#
_cell.length_a   1.000
_cell.length_b   1.000
_cell.length_c   1.000
_cell.angle_alpha   90.00
_cell.angle_beta   90.00
_cell.angle_gamma   90.00
#
_symmetry.space_group_name_H-M   'P 1'
#
loop_
_entity.id
_entity.type
_entity.pdbx_description
1 polymer ?
#
loop_
_entity_poly.entity_id
_entity_poly.type
_entity_poly.pdbx_seq_one_letter_code
_entity_poly.pdbx_strand_id
1 'polypeptide(L)'
;MNTSAPARVRPPREGQSKGQWLVDGTTPLNHNEEFKAEDNPLNVRDRIINVYAKEGFDSIPTDDLHGRFRWMGLYTQRRQDISGSRTASLGPDELSDKYFMLRVRIDGGAASTEQLRTIAQISIDFARDTADISDRQNIQLHWIRVEDMPEIWRRLESVGLITTEAC
;
A
#
# COMPACT_ATOMS: atom_id res chain seq x y z
N MET A 1 -46.54 29.45 -8.10
CA MET A 1 -45.96 28.17 -7.61
C MET A 1 -45.38 27.46 -8.81
N ASN A 2 -44.05 27.48 -8.95
CA ASN A 2 -43.36 26.92 -10.12
C ASN A 2 -42.92 25.49 -9.80
N THR A 3 -43.65 24.50 -10.31
CA THR A 3 -43.32 23.08 -10.12
C THR A 3 -42.21 22.69 -11.10
N SER A 4 -40.97 22.78 -10.62
CA SER A 4 -39.80 22.19 -11.27
C SER A 4 -40.04 20.68 -11.48
N ALA A 5 -40.05 20.24 -12.72
CA ALA A 5 -40.11 18.81 -13.05
C ALA A 5 -38.84 18.12 -12.54
N PRO A 6 -38.93 16.90 -11.97
CA PRO A 6 -37.75 16.17 -11.52
C PRO A 6 -36.83 15.94 -12.71
N ALA A 7 -35.54 16.23 -12.54
CA ALA A 7 -34.53 16.00 -13.56
C ALA A 7 -34.59 14.52 -13.99
N ARG A 8 -34.95 14.26 -15.25
CA ARG A 8 -34.89 12.91 -15.83
C ARG A 8 -33.44 12.43 -15.74
N VAL A 9 -33.19 11.47 -14.88
CA VAL A 9 -31.94 10.71 -14.87
C VAL A 9 -31.83 10.05 -16.23
N ARG A 10 -30.75 10.36 -16.95
CA ARG A 10 -30.48 9.82 -18.29
C ARG A 10 -30.36 8.30 -18.13
N PRO A 11 -31.05 7.48 -18.95
CA PRO A 11 -30.92 6.03 -18.88
C PRO A 11 -29.45 5.63 -19.12
N PRO A 12 -28.98 4.51 -18.55
CA PRO A 12 -27.64 4.01 -18.81
C PRO A 12 -27.42 3.93 -20.31
N ARG A 13 -26.31 4.49 -20.81
CA ARG A 13 -25.93 4.32 -22.21
C ARG A 13 -25.70 2.82 -22.42
N GLU A 14 -26.43 2.21 -23.35
CA GLU A 14 -26.06 0.87 -23.84
C GLU A 14 -24.62 0.93 -24.34
N GLY A 15 -23.74 0.24 -23.64
CA GLY A 15 -22.29 0.32 -23.80
C GLY A 15 -21.60 -0.64 -22.86
N GLN A 16 -20.31 -0.91 -23.11
CA GLN A 16 -19.48 -1.78 -22.28
C GLN A 16 -19.48 -1.30 -20.81
N SER A 17 -19.68 -2.25 -19.89
CA SER A 17 -19.60 -2.04 -18.44
C SER A 17 -18.36 -1.23 -18.05
N LYS A 18 -18.53 -0.32 -17.09
CA LYS A 18 -17.44 0.49 -16.52
C LYS A 18 -17.06 0.02 -15.11
N GLY A 19 -17.61 -1.11 -14.66
CA GLY A 19 -17.32 -1.70 -13.36
C GLY A 19 -17.92 -0.92 -12.18
N GLN A 20 -18.90 -0.06 -12.43
CA GLN A 20 -19.55 0.72 -11.37
C GLN A 20 -20.53 -0.19 -10.62
N TRP A 21 -20.23 -0.57 -9.37
CA TRP A 21 -21.04 -1.56 -8.63
C TRP A 21 -22.55 -1.27 -8.62
N LEU A 22 -22.95 -0.01 -8.46
CA LEU A 22 -24.36 0.40 -8.43
C LEU A 22 -25.08 0.26 -9.78
N VAL A 23 -24.35 0.31 -10.90
CA VAL A 23 -24.91 0.37 -12.26
C VAL A 23 -24.67 -0.92 -13.03
N ASP A 24 -23.44 -1.43 -12.96
CA ASP A 24 -22.94 -2.53 -13.77
C ASP A 24 -22.83 -3.87 -13.00
N GLY A 25 -23.08 -3.85 -11.69
CA GLY A 25 -22.85 -5.00 -10.79
C GLY A 25 -21.40 -5.14 -10.33
N THR A 26 -21.11 -6.22 -9.59
CA THR A 26 -19.82 -6.43 -8.90
C THR A 26 -18.85 -7.34 -9.63
N THR A 27 -19.09 -7.64 -10.91
CA THR A 27 -18.19 -8.48 -11.71
C THR A 27 -16.84 -7.80 -11.90
N PRO A 28 -15.72 -8.44 -11.51
CA PRO A 28 -14.38 -7.91 -11.74
C PRO A 28 -14.09 -7.72 -13.23
N LEU A 29 -13.45 -6.61 -13.59
CA LEU A 29 -13.08 -6.29 -14.99
C LEU A 29 -11.56 -6.23 -15.22
N ASN A 30 -10.77 -6.45 -14.17
CA ASN A 30 -9.32 -6.50 -14.24
C ASN A 30 -8.77 -7.30 -13.05
N HIS A 31 -7.51 -7.72 -13.17
CA HIS A 31 -6.80 -8.49 -12.13
C HIS A 31 -6.84 -7.83 -10.75
N ASN A 32 -6.78 -6.50 -10.66
CA ASN A 32 -6.84 -5.80 -9.38
C ASN A 32 -8.21 -5.95 -8.71
N GLU A 33 -9.30 -5.89 -9.48
CA GLU A 33 -10.64 -6.14 -8.95
C GLU A 33 -10.84 -7.61 -8.61
N GLU A 34 -10.21 -8.54 -9.33
CA GLU A 34 -10.28 -9.98 -9.08
C GLU A 34 -9.70 -10.32 -7.70
N PHE A 35 -8.42 -10.00 -7.44
CA PHE A 35 -7.82 -10.35 -6.16
C PHE A 35 -8.46 -9.62 -4.96
N LYS A 36 -8.99 -8.41 -5.19
CA LYS A 36 -9.74 -7.66 -4.15
C LYS A 36 -11.10 -8.29 -3.83
N ALA A 37 -11.72 -8.94 -4.81
CA ALA A 37 -12.96 -9.67 -4.60
C ALA A 37 -12.73 -11.02 -3.88
N GLU A 38 -11.55 -11.63 -4.08
CA GLU A 38 -11.18 -12.91 -3.45
C GLU A 38 -10.97 -12.82 -1.93
N ASP A 39 -10.28 -11.78 -1.45
CA ASP A 39 -9.96 -11.59 -0.04
C ASP A 39 -9.86 -10.10 0.30
N ASN A 40 -10.32 -9.71 1.48
CA ASN A 40 -10.14 -8.35 1.97
C ASN A 40 -8.64 -8.05 2.07
N PRO A 41 -8.10 -7.06 1.34
CA PRO A 41 -6.67 -6.78 1.33
C PRO A 41 -6.06 -6.52 2.71
N LEU A 42 -6.85 -6.03 3.69
CA LEU A 42 -6.40 -5.79 5.05
C LEU A 42 -6.02 -7.08 5.80
N ASN A 43 -6.55 -8.24 5.40
CA ASN A 43 -6.24 -9.53 6.01
C ASN A 43 -4.78 -9.95 5.79
N VAL A 44 -4.06 -9.32 4.84
CA VAL A 44 -2.64 -9.58 4.60
C VAL A 44 -1.77 -9.30 5.82
N ARG A 45 -2.20 -8.43 6.74
CA ARG A 45 -1.49 -8.14 7.99
C ARG A 45 -1.19 -9.41 8.78
N ASP A 46 -2.18 -10.29 8.90
CA ASP A 46 -2.02 -11.54 9.65
C ASP A 46 -1.04 -12.49 8.94
N ARG A 47 -1.06 -12.52 7.61
CA ARG A 47 -0.10 -13.31 6.82
C ARG A 47 1.32 -12.78 6.94
N ILE A 48 1.49 -11.44 6.94
CA ILE A 48 2.78 -10.80 7.18
C ILE A 48 3.33 -11.24 8.54
N ILE A 49 2.55 -11.13 9.61
CA ILE A 49 3.01 -11.46 10.97
C ILE A 49 3.29 -12.95 11.12
N ASN A 50 2.40 -13.80 10.61
CA ASN A 50 2.41 -15.21 10.95
C ASN A 50 3.20 -16.09 9.98
N VAL A 51 3.40 -15.65 8.74
CA VAL A 51 4.03 -16.41 7.66
C VAL A 51 5.22 -15.62 7.10
N TYR A 52 4.98 -14.51 6.42
CA TYR A 52 5.99 -13.87 5.56
C TYR A 52 7.16 -13.28 6.35
N ALA A 53 6.92 -12.72 7.54
CA ALA A 53 7.99 -12.21 8.41
C ALA A 53 8.87 -13.34 8.99
N LYS A 54 8.44 -14.60 8.92
CA LYS A 54 9.20 -15.76 9.41
C LYS A 54 9.90 -16.50 8.28
N GLU A 55 9.24 -16.59 7.13
CA GLU A 55 9.72 -17.34 5.95
C GLU A 55 10.50 -16.47 4.96
N GLY A 56 10.43 -15.14 5.10
CA GLY A 56 11.18 -14.17 4.32
C GLY A 56 10.50 -13.78 3.00
N PHE A 57 11.15 -12.89 2.24
CA PHE A 57 10.59 -12.25 1.04
C PHE A 57 10.09 -13.24 -0.02
N ASP A 58 10.84 -14.31 -0.28
CA ASP A 58 10.53 -15.27 -1.35
C ASP A 58 9.27 -16.12 -1.06
N SER A 59 8.75 -16.08 0.17
CA SER A 59 7.50 -16.77 0.56
C SER A 59 6.23 -16.02 0.12
N ILE A 60 6.34 -14.76 -0.31
CA ILE A 60 5.20 -13.86 -0.52
C ILE A 60 4.59 -14.12 -1.91
N PRO A 61 3.29 -14.48 -2.01
CA PRO A 61 2.61 -14.60 -3.30
C PRO A 61 2.56 -13.27 -4.05
N THR A 62 2.62 -13.30 -5.39
CA THR A 62 2.64 -12.11 -6.26
C THR A 62 1.51 -11.12 -5.97
N ASP A 63 0.28 -11.58 -5.76
CA ASP A 63 -0.88 -10.70 -5.49
C ASP A 63 -0.83 -10.05 -4.11
N ASP A 64 -0.23 -10.72 -3.13
CA ASP A 64 0.04 -10.10 -1.84
C ASP A 64 1.19 -9.09 -2.00
N LEU A 65 2.29 -9.47 -2.66
CA LEU A 65 3.49 -8.65 -2.83
C LEU A 65 3.24 -7.34 -3.59
N HIS A 66 2.56 -7.42 -4.73
CA HIS A 66 2.34 -6.28 -5.62
C HIS A 66 0.96 -5.64 -5.48
N GLY A 67 0.04 -6.31 -4.80
CA GLY A 67 -1.31 -5.84 -4.49
C GLY A 67 -1.48 -5.57 -3.00
N ARG A 68 -1.83 -6.61 -2.23
CA ARG A 68 -2.37 -6.46 -0.86
C ARG A 68 -1.43 -5.77 0.13
N PHE A 69 -0.10 -5.88 -0.03
CA PHE A 69 0.88 -5.17 0.80
C PHE A 69 0.73 -3.64 0.76
N ARG A 70 0.22 -3.07 -0.34
CA ARG A 70 -0.05 -1.64 -0.43
C ARG A 70 -1.07 -1.19 0.62
N TRP A 71 -2.06 -2.01 0.97
CA TRP A 71 -3.01 -1.67 2.02
C TRP A 71 -2.37 -1.54 3.41
N MET A 72 -1.15 -2.07 3.57
CA MET A 72 -0.33 -1.96 4.78
C MET A 72 0.76 -0.89 4.68
N GLY A 73 0.75 -0.07 3.63
CA GLY A 73 1.75 0.98 3.40
C GLY A 73 3.08 0.47 2.84
N LEU A 74 3.12 -0.77 2.34
CA LEU A 74 4.31 -1.41 1.79
C LEU A 74 4.27 -1.42 0.26
N TYR A 75 5.28 -0.82 -0.36
CA TYR A 75 5.57 -0.93 -1.79
C TYR A 75 6.89 -1.66 -1.99
N THR A 76 7.00 -2.48 -3.03
CA THR A 76 8.29 -3.06 -3.40
C THR A 76 9.25 -1.96 -3.86
N GLN A 77 10.49 -2.03 -3.40
CA GLN A 77 11.54 -1.11 -3.81
C GLN A 77 12.16 -1.59 -5.13
N ARG A 78 12.65 -0.66 -5.95
CA ARG A 78 13.35 -1.00 -7.19
C ARG A 78 14.73 -1.59 -6.93
N ARG A 79 15.09 -2.63 -7.68
CA ARG A 79 16.46 -3.14 -7.76
C ARG A 79 17.46 -2.10 -8.27
N GLN A 80 18.65 -2.12 -7.67
CA GLN A 80 19.70 -1.12 -7.93
C GLN A 80 20.49 -1.38 -9.22
N ASP A 81 20.50 -2.62 -9.71
CA ASP A 81 21.29 -3.04 -10.88
C ASP A 81 20.58 -2.78 -12.23
N ILE A 82 19.41 -2.14 -12.20
CA ILE A 82 18.61 -1.89 -13.41
C ILE A 82 18.76 -0.43 -13.85
N SER A 83 19.28 -0.23 -15.05
CA SER A 83 19.34 1.08 -15.70
C SER A 83 17.96 1.75 -15.84
N GLY A 84 17.91 3.07 -15.66
CA GLY A 84 16.67 3.85 -15.73
C GLY A 84 15.91 3.70 -17.06
N SER A 85 16.62 3.51 -18.17
CA SER A 85 16.02 3.33 -19.52
C SER A 85 15.21 2.04 -19.67
N ARG A 86 15.39 1.07 -18.77
CA ARG A 86 14.72 -0.24 -18.81
C ARG A 86 13.44 -0.28 -17.97
N THR A 87 13.12 0.79 -17.24
CA THR A 87 12.01 0.78 -16.27
C THR A 87 10.65 0.53 -16.90
N ALA A 88 10.40 1.07 -18.09
CA ALA A 88 9.11 0.92 -18.76
C ALA A 88 8.93 -0.43 -19.48
N SER A 89 9.99 -1.25 -19.57
CA SER A 89 9.98 -2.48 -20.35
C SER A 89 10.05 -3.76 -19.52
N LEU A 90 10.21 -3.65 -18.20
CA LEU A 90 10.33 -4.80 -17.30
C LEU A 90 9.05 -4.95 -16.46
N GLY A 91 8.70 -6.20 -16.17
CA GLY A 91 7.56 -6.51 -15.31
C GLY A 91 7.82 -6.15 -13.83
N PRO A 92 6.77 -6.10 -13.00
CA PRO A 92 6.89 -5.81 -11.57
C PRO A 92 7.87 -6.72 -10.84
N ASP A 93 7.83 -8.03 -11.11
CA ASP A 93 8.71 -9.02 -10.46
C ASP A 93 10.19 -8.78 -10.80
N GLU A 94 10.49 -8.43 -12.06
CA GLU A 94 11.86 -8.17 -12.50
C GLU A 94 12.42 -6.86 -11.94
N LEU A 95 11.56 -5.86 -11.73
CA LEU A 95 11.94 -4.55 -11.20
C LEU A 95 12.13 -4.53 -9.69
N SER A 96 11.43 -5.43 -8.98
CA SER A 96 11.33 -5.42 -7.52
C SER A 96 12.55 -6.05 -6.86
N ASP A 97 13.08 -5.36 -5.85
CA ASP A 97 14.08 -5.85 -4.92
C ASP A 97 13.37 -6.57 -3.76
N LYS A 98 14.15 -7.28 -2.92
CA LYS A 98 13.66 -7.94 -1.71
C LYS A 98 13.33 -6.98 -0.56
N TYR A 99 13.45 -5.68 -0.80
CA TYR A 99 13.23 -4.61 0.17
C TYR A 99 11.95 -3.84 -0.16
N PHE A 100 11.40 -3.20 0.86
CA PHE A 100 10.19 -2.40 0.76
C PHE A 100 10.47 -0.92 1.06
N MET A 101 9.71 -0.07 0.38
CA MET A 101 9.37 1.26 0.89
C MET A 101 8.18 1.11 1.83
N LEU A 102 8.31 1.64 3.05
CA LEU A 102 7.25 1.72 4.05
C LEU A 102 6.81 3.16 4.22
N ARG A 103 5.52 3.41 4.06
CA ARG A 103 4.91 4.72 4.32
C ARG A 103 4.23 4.74 5.69
N VAL A 104 4.72 5.61 6.57
CA VAL A 104 4.06 5.94 7.84
C VAL A 104 2.98 6.97 7.59
N ARG A 105 1.75 6.69 8.04
CA ARG A 105 0.61 7.59 7.87
C ARG A 105 0.60 8.64 8.98
N ILE A 106 0.61 9.92 8.59
CA ILE A 106 0.57 11.08 9.47
C ILE A 106 -0.55 12.00 8.97
N ASP A 107 -1.77 11.75 9.42
CA ASP A 107 -2.93 12.49 8.96
C ASP A 107 -2.84 13.98 9.37
N GLY A 108 -2.98 14.87 8.38
CA GLY A 108 -2.79 16.31 8.57
C GLY A 108 -1.34 16.75 8.83
N GLY A 109 -0.36 15.84 8.78
CA GLY A 109 1.05 16.12 9.04
C GLY A 109 1.39 16.47 10.49
N ALA A 110 0.47 16.29 11.42
CA ALA A 110 0.69 16.58 12.83
C ALA A 110 1.37 15.39 13.53
N ALA A 111 2.55 15.61 14.09
CA ALA A 111 3.29 14.60 14.84
C ALA A 111 3.89 15.17 16.13
N SER A 112 3.82 14.40 17.22
CA SER A 112 4.50 14.73 18.47
C SER A 112 6.02 14.48 18.36
N THR A 113 6.79 15.05 19.27
CA THR A 113 8.24 14.80 19.36
C THR A 113 8.56 13.34 19.65
N GLU A 114 7.70 12.65 20.40
CA GLU A 114 7.81 11.22 20.70
C GLU A 114 7.55 10.36 19.45
N GLN A 115 6.54 10.71 18.66
CA GLN A 115 6.24 10.07 17.38
C GLN A 115 7.41 10.22 16.41
N LEU A 116 7.93 11.44 16.25
CA LEU A 116 9.09 11.70 15.38
C LEU A 116 10.35 10.96 15.84
N ARG A 117 10.61 10.92 17.15
CA ARG A 117 11.74 10.16 17.72
C ARG A 117 11.60 8.66 17.45
N THR A 118 10.39 8.13 17.55
CA THR A 118 10.11 6.72 17.27
C THR A 118 10.35 6.39 15.80
N ILE A 119 9.85 7.22 14.87
CA ILE A 119 10.11 7.05 13.42
C ILE A 119 11.61 7.12 13.13
N ALA A 120 12.33 8.09 13.73
CA ALA A 120 13.77 8.21 13.55
C ALA A 120 14.53 6.96 14.04
N GLN A 121 14.16 6.39 15.19
CA GLN A 121 14.80 5.17 15.68
C GLN A 121 14.49 3.96 14.79
N ILE A 122 13.26 3.86 14.26
CA ILE A 122 12.90 2.84 13.27
C ILE A 122 13.75 2.99 12.01
N SER A 123 13.94 4.24 11.55
CA SER A 123 14.79 4.53 10.39
C SER A 123 16.22 4.02 10.59
N ILE A 124 16.84 4.36 11.73
CA ILE A 124 18.20 3.94 12.07
C ILE A 124 18.30 2.41 12.14
N ASP A 125 17.37 1.75 12.83
CA ASP A 125 17.46 0.33 13.13
C ASP A 125 17.11 -0.56 11.92
N PHE A 126 16.14 -0.14 11.10
CA PHE A 126 15.52 -1.00 10.07
C PHE A 126 15.57 -0.43 8.65
N ALA A 127 15.73 0.88 8.50
CA ALA A 127 15.65 1.56 7.20
C ALA A 127 16.99 2.11 6.69
N ARG A 128 18.11 1.70 7.30
CA ARG A 128 19.46 2.21 6.99
C ARG A 128 19.56 3.73 7.11
N ASP A 129 18.89 4.30 8.11
CA ASP A 129 18.85 5.74 8.37
C ASP A 129 18.21 6.56 7.22
N THR A 130 17.36 5.94 6.40
CA THR A 130 16.58 6.63 5.36
C THR A 130 15.24 7.13 5.89
N ALA A 131 14.94 8.41 5.67
CA ALA A 131 13.64 9.00 5.98
C ALA A 131 13.34 10.18 5.06
N ASP A 132 12.36 10.00 4.17
CA ASP A 132 11.95 11.02 3.21
C ASP A 132 10.57 11.59 3.58
N ILE A 133 10.48 12.92 3.70
CA ILE A 133 9.18 13.59 3.87
C ILE A 133 8.50 13.69 2.52
N SER A 134 7.30 13.14 2.40
CA SER A 134 6.52 13.22 1.17
C SER A 134 5.80 14.56 1.03
N ASP A 135 5.41 14.90 -0.21
CA ASP A 135 4.53 16.02 -0.53
C ASP A 135 3.09 15.87 0.01
N ARG A 136 2.79 14.73 0.64
CA ARG A 136 1.54 14.43 1.35
C ARG A 136 1.74 14.35 2.87
N GLN A 137 2.81 14.98 3.39
CA GLN A 137 3.12 15.13 4.81
C GLN A 137 3.40 13.82 5.57
N ASN A 138 3.61 12.72 4.86
CA ASN A 138 3.99 11.43 5.45
C ASN A 138 5.51 11.29 5.48
N ILE A 139 6.00 10.27 6.20
CA ILE A 139 7.41 9.85 6.16
C ILE A 139 7.50 8.50 5.46
N GLN A 140 8.42 8.38 4.51
CA GLN A 140 8.73 7.15 3.81
C GLN A 140 10.11 6.64 4.23
N LEU A 141 10.15 5.36 4.59
CA LEU A 141 11.35 4.63 4.94
C LEU A 141 11.67 3.64 3.82
N HIS A 142 12.93 3.45 3.47
CA HIS A 142 13.37 2.49 2.45
C HIS A 142 14.21 1.38 3.08
N TRP A 143 14.53 0.33 2.31
CA TRP A 143 15.32 -0.81 2.78
C TRP A 143 14.66 -1.69 3.85
N ILE A 144 13.35 -1.53 4.07
CA ILE A 144 12.61 -2.34 5.03
C ILE A 144 12.57 -3.80 4.54
N ARG A 145 12.74 -4.74 5.47
CA ARG A 145 12.56 -6.17 5.18
C ARG A 145 11.25 -6.66 5.81
N VAL A 146 10.63 -7.68 5.22
CA VAL A 146 9.33 -8.20 5.71
C VAL A 146 9.45 -8.76 7.15
N GLU A 147 10.61 -9.28 7.49
CA GLU A 147 10.95 -9.85 8.80
C GLU A 147 10.90 -8.82 9.92
N ASP A 148 11.17 -7.55 9.60
CA ASP A 148 11.21 -6.46 10.58
C ASP A 148 9.82 -5.85 10.83
N MET A 149 8.84 -6.11 9.95
CA MET A 149 7.52 -5.46 9.99
C MET A 149 6.74 -5.63 11.30
N PRO A 150 6.69 -6.82 11.94
CA PRO A 150 5.99 -6.97 13.21
C PRO A 150 6.54 -6.05 14.31
N GLU A 151 7.86 -5.88 14.38
CA GLU A 151 8.50 -5.01 15.37
C GLU A 151 8.32 -3.53 15.03
N ILE A 152 8.39 -3.17 13.74
CA ILE A 152 8.12 -1.80 13.28
C ILE A 152 6.71 -1.38 13.66
N TRP A 153 5.70 -2.22 13.37
CA TRP A 153 4.31 -1.93 13.76
C TRP A 153 4.16 -1.80 15.27
N ARG A 154 4.74 -2.70 16.06
CA ARG A 154 4.69 -2.63 17.52
C ARG A 154 5.22 -1.28 18.03
N ARG A 155 6.31 -0.77 17.46
CA ARG A 155 6.89 0.54 17.84
C ARG A 155 6.01 1.71 17.39
N LEU A 156 5.52 1.71 16.14
CA LEU A 156 4.64 2.77 15.63
C LEU A 156 3.34 2.84 16.44
N GLU A 157 2.72 1.69 16.70
CA GLU A 157 1.45 1.59 17.43
C GLU A 157 1.61 2.01 18.90
N SER A 158 2.79 1.81 19.50
CA SER A 158 3.08 2.29 20.87
C SER A 158 2.99 3.82 21.03
N VAL A 159 3.09 4.56 19.92
CA VAL A 159 2.95 6.03 19.86
C VAL A 159 1.75 6.48 19.02
N GLY A 160 0.81 5.56 18.75
CA GLY A 160 -0.44 5.85 18.05
C GLY A 160 -0.30 6.10 16.54
N LEU A 161 0.82 5.70 15.92
CA LEU A 161 1.01 5.77 14.48
C LEU A 161 0.63 4.45 13.80
N ILE A 162 0.19 4.53 12.54
CA ILE A 162 -0.22 3.37 11.74
C ILE A 162 0.29 3.50 10.30
N THR A 163 0.21 2.39 9.54
CA THR A 163 0.52 2.36 8.09
C THR A 163 -0.66 1.90 7.24
N THR A 164 -1.78 1.57 7.90
CA THR A 164 -3.03 1.10 7.29
C THR A 164 -3.56 2.11 6.27
N GLU A 165 -3.84 1.62 5.07
CA GLU A 165 -4.39 2.38 3.93
C GLU A 165 -3.55 3.61 3.57
N ALA A 166 -2.24 3.57 3.79
CA ALA A 166 -1.35 4.69 3.46
C ALA A 166 -1.07 4.82 1.94
N CYS A 167 -1.45 3.83 1.14
CA CYS A 167 -0.94 3.60 -0.21
C CYS A 167 -2.00 3.15 -1.21
#